data_AF-A0A0F9NTD9-F1
#
_entry.id   AF-A0A0F9NTD9-F1
#
_cell.length_a   1.000
_cell.length_b   1.000
_cell.length_c   1.000
_cell.angle_alpha   90.00
_cell.angle_beta   90.00
_cell.angle_gamma   90.00
#
_symmetry.space_group_name_H-M   'P 1'
#
loop_
_entity.id
_entity.type
_entity.pdbx_description
1 polymer ?
#
loop_
_entity_poly.entity_id
_entity_poly.type
_entity_poly.pdbx_seq_one_letter_code
_entity_poly.pdbx_strand_id
1 'polypeptide(L)'
;MLSYVKVYSELRKLANTLYYQTLFIREDLNVFNNNTDLSDIQISFFSLLGFYHNLNMEVNMGEVDSKVYESPIYEDAYMYYKHNKDKKKRDEIFEDKEKKRLEHPNLRNRTETITKEKSQWIFK
;
A
#
# COMPACT_ATOMS: atom_id res chain seq x y z
N MET A 1 -28.31 -9.33 -1.29
CA MET A 1 -27.20 -8.36 -1.38
C MET A 1 -26.29 -8.58 -0.18
N LEU A 2 -25.04 -9.02 -0.36
CA LEU A 2 -24.10 -9.12 0.76
C LEU A 2 -23.74 -7.70 1.20
N SER A 3 -23.83 -7.40 2.49
CA SER A 3 -23.37 -6.12 3.03
C SER A 3 -21.86 -5.98 2.82
N TYR A 4 -21.40 -4.82 2.34
CA TYR A 4 -19.98 -4.49 2.16
C TYR A 4 -19.15 -4.78 3.42
N VAL A 5 -19.72 -4.50 4.59
CA VAL A 5 -19.11 -4.77 5.90
C VAL A 5 -18.78 -6.26 6.06
N LYS A 6 -19.69 -7.15 5.64
CA LYS A 6 -19.48 -8.60 5.71
C LYS A 6 -18.36 -9.02 4.76
N VAL A 7 -18.37 -8.53 3.52
CA VAL A 7 -17.31 -8.83 2.54
C VAL A 7 -15.95 -8.39 3.07
N TYR A 8 -15.84 -7.16 3.58
CA TYR A 8 -14.61 -6.63 4.15
C TYR A 8 -14.10 -7.47 5.34
N SER A 9 -15.00 -7.90 6.23
CA SER A 9 -14.63 -8.77 7.36
C SER A 9 -14.09 -10.14 6.92
N GLU A 10 -14.61 -10.70 5.83
CA GLU A 10 -14.11 -11.97 5.27
C GLU A 10 -12.77 -11.77 4.55
N LEU A 11 -12.61 -10.69 3.79
CA LEU A 11 -11.33 -10.31 3.18
C LEU A 11 -10.24 -10.14 4.24
N ARG A 12 -10.58 -9.54 5.38
CA ARG A 12 -9.66 -9.38 6.51
C ARG A 12 -9.16 -10.73 7.03
N LYS A 13 -10.08 -11.67 7.29
CA LYS A 13 -9.72 -13.02 7.74
C LYS A 13 -8.83 -13.71 6.72
N LEU A 14 -9.18 -13.65 5.44
CA LEU A 14 -8.40 -14.25 4.35
C LEU A 14 -6.99 -13.65 4.28
N ALA A 15 -6.87 -12.33 4.35
CA ALA A 15 -5.59 -11.63 4.25
C ALA A 15 -4.66 -11.96 5.41
N ASN A 16 -5.20 -12.24 6.60
CA ASN A 16 -4.41 -12.64 7.76
C ASN A 16 -4.03 -14.14 7.77
N THR A 17 -4.52 -14.95 6.82
CA THR A 17 -4.12 -16.37 6.77
C THR A 17 -2.69 -16.53 6.27
N LEU A 18 -1.98 -17.53 6.81
CA LEU A 18 -0.63 -17.87 6.39
C LEU A 18 -0.52 -18.18 4.90
N TYR A 19 -1.56 -18.80 4.31
CA TYR A 19 -1.61 -19.14 2.90
C TYR A 19 -1.44 -17.90 2.02
N TYR A 20 -2.29 -16.88 2.22
CA TYR A 20 -2.24 -15.67 1.42
C TYR A 20 -1.05 -14.78 1.75
N GLN A 21 -0.57 -14.76 3.01
CA GLN A 21 0.67 -14.08 3.37
C GLN A 21 1.89 -14.68 2.68
N THR A 22 1.97 -16.01 2.61
CA THR A 22 3.05 -16.71 1.88
C THR A 22 2.96 -16.43 0.38
N LEU A 23 1.76 -16.41 -0.17
CA LEU A 23 1.51 -16.07 -1.57
C LEU A 23 1.94 -14.63 -1.90
N PHE A 24 1.61 -13.69 -1.03
CA PHE A 24 1.96 -12.28 -1.18
C PHE A 24 3.47 -12.05 -1.20
N ILE A 25 4.23 -12.78 -0.38
CA ILE A 25 5.71 -12.71 -0.35
C ILE A 25 6.34 -13.27 -1.64
N ARG A 26 5.72 -14.24 -2.30
CA ARG A 26 6.28 -14.91 -3.48
C ARG A 26 6.19 -14.10 -4.78
N GLU A 27 5.64 -12.89 -4.74
CA GLU A 27 5.50 -11.94 -5.87
C GLU A 27 4.78 -12.46 -7.13
N ASP A 28 4.18 -13.65 -7.10
CA ASP A 28 3.44 -14.23 -8.22
C ASP A 28 2.03 -13.61 -8.30
N LEU A 29 1.98 -12.32 -8.65
CA LEU A 29 0.76 -11.50 -8.73
C LEU A 29 -0.21 -12.00 -9.82
N ASN A 30 0.26 -12.88 -10.71
CA ASN A 30 -0.56 -13.53 -11.74
C ASN A 30 -1.71 -14.38 -11.16
N VAL A 31 -1.63 -14.77 -9.88
CA VAL A 31 -2.69 -15.50 -9.18
C VAL A 31 -3.95 -14.63 -8.95
N PHE A 32 -3.85 -13.31 -9.16
CA PHE A 32 -4.96 -12.38 -8.98
C PHE A 32 -5.54 -11.85 -10.30
N ASN A 33 -5.14 -12.39 -11.45
CA ASN A 33 -5.76 -12.06 -12.75
C ASN A 33 -7.17 -12.66 -12.82
N ASN A 34 -8.18 -11.80 -12.68
CA ASN A 34 -9.59 -12.19 -12.77
C ASN A 34 -10.16 -11.81 -14.14
N ASN A 35 -11.05 -12.68 -14.66
CA ASN A 35 -11.83 -12.41 -15.88
C ASN A 35 -12.98 -11.42 -15.65
N THR A 36 -13.18 -10.98 -14.40
CA THR A 36 -14.30 -10.13 -13.95
C THR A 36 -13.74 -8.88 -13.28
N ASP A 37 -14.39 -7.73 -13.46
CA ASP A 37 -14.03 -6.48 -12.80
C ASP A 37 -14.37 -6.55 -11.30
N LEU A 38 -13.38 -7.02 -10.52
CA LEU A 38 -13.38 -7.05 -9.06
C LEU A 38 -12.30 -6.11 -8.51
N SER A 39 -11.96 -5.07 -9.28
CA SER A 39 -10.84 -4.17 -9.01
C SER A 39 -10.88 -3.60 -7.59
N ASP A 40 -12.02 -3.09 -7.13
CA ASP A 40 -12.16 -2.53 -5.78
C ASP A 40 -11.91 -3.57 -4.67
N ILE A 41 -12.44 -4.79 -4.85
CA ILE A 41 -12.27 -5.88 -3.88
C ILE A 41 -10.82 -6.37 -3.89
N GLN A 42 -10.22 -6.50 -5.07
CA GLN A 42 -8.82 -6.89 -5.23
C GLN A 42 -7.89 -5.85 -4.60
N ILE A 43 -8.08 -4.56 -4.90
CA ILE A 43 -7.30 -3.47 -4.33
C ILE A 43 -7.43 -3.48 -2.80
N SER A 44 -8.65 -3.64 -2.28
CA SER A 44 -8.89 -3.74 -0.83
C SER A 44 -8.16 -4.94 -0.22
N PHE A 45 -8.21 -6.10 -0.89
CA PHE A 45 -7.54 -7.31 -0.44
C PHE A 45 -6.02 -7.18 -0.47
N PHE A 46 -5.43 -6.63 -1.53
CA PHE A 46 -4.00 -6.33 -1.62
C PHE A 46 -3.56 -5.33 -0.55
N SER A 47 -4.35 -4.30 -0.29
CA SER A 47 -4.08 -3.35 0.78
C SER A 47 -4.06 -4.05 2.15
N LEU A 48 -4.99 -4.98 2.40
CA LEU A 48 -5.01 -5.78 3.62
C LEU A 48 -3.82 -6.73 3.71
N LEU A 49 -3.43 -7.37 2.60
CA LEU A 49 -2.25 -8.24 2.56
C LEU A 49 -0.98 -7.48 2.92
N GLY A 50 -0.75 -6.32 2.29
CA GLY A 50 0.39 -5.47 2.60
C GLY A 50 0.38 -4.95 4.03
N PHE A 51 -0.80 -4.60 4.56
CA PHE A 51 -0.96 -4.23 5.96
C PHE A 51 -0.55 -5.34 6.91
N TYR A 52 -1.13 -6.55 6.77
CA TYR A 52 -0.83 -7.67 7.66
C TYR A 52 0.61 -8.16 7.51
N HIS A 53 1.18 -8.08 6.30
CA HIS A 53 2.59 -8.38 6.09
C HIS A 53 3.48 -7.44 6.92
N ASN A 54 3.26 -6.14 6.83
CA ASN A 54 4.01 -5.14 7.59
C ASN A 54 3.78 -5.29 9.11
N LEU A 55 2.54 -5.47 9.55
CA LEU A 55 2.23 -5.64 10.97
C LEU A 55 2.92 -6.90 11.54
N ASN A 56 2.90 -8.02 10.82
CA ASN A 56 3.64 -9.22 11.20
C ASN A 56 5.13 -8.96 11.33
N MET A 57 5.73 -8.23 10.39
CA MET A 57 7.14 -7.86 10.46
C MET A 57 7.45 -6.97 11.67
N GLU A 58 6.63 -5.97 11.94
CA GLU A 58 6.83 -5.05 13.08
C GLU A 58 6.64 -5.74 14.44
N VAL A 59 5.69 -6.66 14.54
CA VAL A 59 5.53 -7.50 15.73
C VAL A 59 6.73 -8.42 15.91
N ASN A 60 7.22 -9.05 14.84
CA ASN A 60 8.41 -9.91 14.89
C ASN A 60 9.69 -9.13 15.24
N MET A 61 9.79 -7.86 14.85
CA MET A 61 10.88 -6.96 15.22
C MET A 61 10.75 -6.39 16.64
N GLY A 62 9.61 -6.60 17.30
CA GLY A 62 9.31 -6.04 18.62
C GLY A 62 9.00 -4.54 18.60
N GLU A 63 8.72 -3.95 17.44
CA GLU A 63 8.31 -2.55 17.32
C GLU A 63 6.84 -2.34 17.73
N VAL A 64 6.03 -3.39 17.60
CA VAL A 64 4.61 -3.41 17.90
C VAL A 64 4.29 -4.61 18.79
N ASP A 65 3.47 -4.39 19.83
CA ASP A 65 2.99 -5.47 20.71
C ASP A 65 1.98 -6.36 19.95
N SER A 66 2.07 -7.67 20.13
CA SER A 66 1.13 -8.64 19.55
C SER A 66 -0.32 -8.42 20.00
N LYS A 67 -0.54 -7.63 21.07
CA LYS A 67 -1.86 -7.13 21.48
C LYS A 67 -2.66 -6.47 20.36
N VAL A 68 -2.02 -5.95 19.32
CA VAL A 68 -2.73 -5.38 18.16
C VAL A 68 -3.68 -6.41 17.51
N TYR A 69 -3.38 -7.70 17.61
CA TYR A 69 -4.22 -8.79 17.08
C TYR A 69 -5.38 -9.21 18.00
N GLU A 70 -5.45 -8.71 19.23
CA GLU A 70 -6.47 -9.14 20.20
C GLU A 70 -7.88 -8.68 19.84
N SER A 71 -8.00 -7.57 19.10
CA SER A 71 -9.29 -6.98 18.76
C SER A 71 -9.25 -6.29 17.39
N PRO A 72 -10.32 -6.41 16.57
CA PRO A 72 -10.45 -5.66 15.33
C PRO A 72 -10.31 -4.15 15.54
N ILE A 73 -10.70 -3.62 16.70
CA ILE A 73 -10.58 -2.20 17.03
C ILE A 73 -9.10 -1.78 17.14
N TYR A 74 -8.24 -2.64 17.69
CA TYR A 74 -6.82 -2.36 17.79
C TYR A 74 -6.12 -2.43 16.44
N GLU A 75 -6.48 -3.41 15.61
CA GLU A 75 -6.03 -3.46 14.21
C GLU A 75 -6.43 -2.19 13.46
N ASP A 76 -7.68 -1.74 13.60
CA ASP A 76 -8.21 -0.54 12.94
C ASP A 76 -7.49 0.73 13.42
N ALA A 77 -7.31 0.87 14.73
CA ALA A 77 -6.60 1.99 15.32
C ALA A 77 -5.15 2.05 14.81
N TYR A 78 -4.49 0.89 14.72
CA TYR A 78 -3.13 0.80 14.21
C TYR A 78 -3.05 1.07 12.70
N MET A 79 -3.99 0.56 11.92
CA MET A 79 -4.10 0.83 10.49
C MET A 79 -4.29 2.33 10.23
N TYR A 80 -5.16 2.99 11.00
CA TYR A 80 -5.38 4.43 10.94
C TYR A 80 -4.11 5.22 11.33
N TYR A 81 -3.44 4.80 12.40
CA TYR A 81 -2.17 5.40 12.81
C TYR A 81 -1.10 5.32 11.71
N LYS A 82 -0.91 4.14 11.10
CA LYS A 82 0.06 3.94 10.01
C LYS A 82 -0.27 4.79 8.79
N HIS A 83 -1.53 4.78 8.37
CA HIS A 83 -1.96 5.59 7.22
C HIS A 83 -1.63 7.08 7.42
N ASN A 84 -1.89 7.61 8.63
CA ASN A 84 -1.57 8.99 8.95
C ASN A 84 -0.06 9.26 9.04
N LYS A 85 0.72 8.32 9.58
CA LYS A 85 2.19 8.43 9.63
C LYS A 85 2.78 8.48 8.22
N ASP A 86 2.30 7.64 7.31
CA ASP A 86 2.78 7.61 5.93
C ASP A 86 2.32 8.84 5.13
N LYS A 87 1.12 9.34 5.42
CA LYS A 87 0.63 10.60 4.84
C LYS A 87 1.54 11.78 5.23
N LYS A 88 1.84 11.95 6.52
CA LYS A 88 2.75 13.01 7.00
C LYS A 88 4.12 12.95 6.33
N LYS A 89 4.72 11.76 6.22
CA LYS A 89 5.99 11.57 5.50
C LYS A 89 5.91 12.00 4.04
N ARG A 90 4.81 11.68 3.35
CA ARG A 90 4.62 12.09 1.95
C ARG A 90 4.50 13.60 1.81
N ASP A 91 3.77 14.24 2.72
CA ASP A 91 3.56 15.68 2.74
C ASP A 91 4.89 16.41 3.01
N GLU A 92 5.69 15.94 3.99
CA GLU A 92 7.05 16.45 4.28
C GLU A 92 7.98 16.34 3.06
N ILE A 93 8.00 15.18 2.38
CA ILE A 93 8.82 14.98 1.16
C ILE A 93 8.38 15.93 0.04
N PHE A 94 7.09 16.20 -0.07
CA PHE A 94 6.57 17.11 -1.08
C PHE A 94 7.03 18.55 -0.82
N GLU A 95 6.89 19.03 0.42
CA GLU A 95 7.34 20.36 0.82
C GLU A 95 8.85 20.54 0.63
N ASP A 96 9.67 19.54 0.97
CA ASP A 96 11.12 19.58 0.76
C ASP A 96 11.51 19.65 -0.72
N LYS A 97 10.79 18.92 -1.59
CA LYS A 97 11.00 19.00 -3.05
C LYS A 97 10.60 20.37 -3.58
N GLU A 98 9.55 20.98 -3.04
CA GLU A 98 9.10 22.30 -3.44
C GLU A 98 10.08 23.40 -3.01
N LYS A 99 10.60 23.32 -1.77
CA LYS A 99 11.67 24.21 -1.28
C LYS A 99 12.93 24.13 -2.14
N LYS A 100 13.41 22.91 -2.45
CA LYS A 100 14.58 22.72 -3.34
C LYS A 100 14.35 23.24 -4.76
N ARG A 101 13.10 23.22 -5.26
CA ARG A 101 12.74 23.80 -6.56
C ARG A 101 12.79 25.33 -6.54
N LEU A 102 12.41 25.95 -5.42
CA LEU A 102 12.48 27.41 -5.23
C LEU A 102 13.93 27.89 -5.05
N GLU A 103 14.80 27.10 -4.40
CA GLU A 103 16.20 27.46 -4.14
C GLU A 103 17.12 27.27 -5.36
N HIS A 104 16.81 26.34 -6.28
CA HIS A 104 17.63 26.06 -7.47
C HIS A 104 16.80 26.04 -8.77
N PRO A 105 16.43 27.22 -9.32
CA PRO A 105 15.58 27.32 -10.52
C PRO A 105 16.22 26.74 -11.80
N ASN A 106 17.55 26.58 -11.84
CA ASN A 106 18.29 26.11 -13.03
C ASN A 106 18.20 24.58 -13.29
N LEU A 107 17.58 23.79 -12.40
CA LEU A 107 17.34 22.35 -12.62
C LEU A 107 16.15 22.07 -13.55
N ARG A 108 15.34 23.09 -13.86
CA ARG A 108 14.13 22.97 -14.70
C ARG A 108 14.45 22.54 -16.13
N ASN A 109 15.54 23.05 -16.70
CA ASN A 109 15.86 22.86 -18.12
C ASN A 109 16.57 21.54 -18.46
N ARG A 110 17.08 20.79 -17.46
CA ARG A 110 17.71 19.47 -17.70
C ARG A 110 16.73 18.31 -17.61
N THR A 111 15.66 18.46 -16.83
CA THR A 111 14.74 17.34 -16.53
C THR A 111 13.65 17.22 -17.60
N GLU A 112 13.21 18.34 -18.20
CA GLU A 112 12.21 18.38 -19.27
C GLU A 112 12.73 17.80 -20.60
N THR A 113 14.04 17.90 -20.87
CA THR A 113 14.66 17.31 -22.07
C THR A 113 14.79 15.78 -21.97
N ILE A 114 15.06 15.24 -20.77
CA ILE A 114 15.23 13.79 -20.57
C ILE A 114 13.88 13.04 -20.55
N THR A 115 12.81 13.68 -20.08
CA THR A 115 11.48 13.04 -20.00
C THR A 115 10.74 12.98 -21.33
N LYS A 116 10.98 13.93 -22.25
CA LYS A 116 10.34 13.91 -23.58
C LYS A 116 10.88 12.82 -24.52
N GLU A 117 12.11 12.36 -24.36
CA GLU A 117 12.68 11.32 -25.23
C GLU A 117 12.30 9.87 -24.85
N LYS A 118 11.80 9.63 -23.63
CA LYS A 118 11.56 8.26 -23.13
C LYS A 118 10.10 7.81 -23.05
N SER A 119 9.13 8.66 -23.35
CA SER A 119 7.71 8.28 -23.33
C SER A 119 7.14 8.09 -24.75
N GLN A 120 7.71 7.16 -25.51
CA GLN A 120 6.99 6.52 -26.61
C GLN A 120 6.67 5.08 -26.18
N TRP A 121 5.55 4.94 -25.47
CA TRP A 121 4.92 3.63 -25.29
C TRP A 121 4.36 3.21 -26.65
N ILE A 122 5.07 2.33 -27.35
CA ILE A 122 4.53 1.62 -28.51
C ILE A 122 3.73 0.45 -27.96
N PHE A 123 2.40 0.53 -28.04
CA PHE A 123 1.55 -0.64 -27.88
C PHE A 123 1.60 -1.44 -29.19
N LYS A 124 2.05 -2.70 -29.13
CA LYS A 124 1.92 -3.69 -30.20
C LYS A 124 0.78 -4.64 -29.86
#